data_AF-A0A1Q6A1H9-F1
#
_entry.id   AF-A0A1Q6A1H9-F1
#
_cell.length_a   1.000
_cell.length_b   1.000
_cell.length_c   1.000
_cell.angle_alpha   90.00
_cell.angle_beta   90.00
_cell.angle_gamma   90.00
#
_symmetry.space_group_name_H-M   'P 1'
#
loop_
_entity.id
_entity.type
_entity.pdbx_description
1 polymer ?
#
loop_
_entity_poly.entity_id
_entity_poly.type
_entity_poly.pdbx_seq_one_letter_code
_entity_poly.pdbx_strand_id
1 'polypeptide(L)'
;MTCFYYKDFLVNFINMKTLTFDIPEDVDESEVRLSVAYVLFDKGSMSSGEAAQFAGVSKRWFLENAARYGTSIFGESEEDLRSAD
;
A
#
# COMPACT_ATOMS: atom_id res chain seq x y z
N MET A 1 -31.48 -3.52 -7.28
CA MET A 1 -30.07 -3.43 -7.71
C MET A 1 -29.29 -2.32 -6.98
N THR A 2 -29.91 -1.19 -6.63
CA THR A 2 -29.23 -0.04 -5.98
C THR A 2 -28.87 -0.24 -4.49
N CYS A 3 -29.54 -1.16 -3.80
CA CYS A 3 -29.31 -1.38 -2.36
C CYS A 3 -28.01 -2.16 -2.04
N PHE A 4 -27.53 -2.99 -2.97
CA PHE A 4 -26.28 -3.75 -2.79
C PHE A 4 -25.05 -2.82 -2.83
N TYR A 5 -25.03 -1.90 -3.79
CA TYR A 5 -23.97 -0.88 -3.91
C TYR A 5 -23.86 0.00 -2.66
N TYR A 6 -24.98 0.32 -2.02
CA TYR A 6 -24.97 1.14 -0.80
C TYR A 6 -24.38 0.38 0.39
N LYS A 7 -24.58 -0.94 0.48
CA LYS A 7 -23.94 -1.78 1.51
C LYS A 7 -22.43 -1.84 1.33
N ASP A 8 -21.93 -2.09 0.12
CA ASP A 8 -20.49 -2.15 -0.14
C ASP A 8 -19.80 -0.79 0.08
N PHE A 9 -20.47 0.30 -0.31
CA PHE A 9 -19.99 1.67 -0.05
C PHE A 9 -19.97 2.03 1.44
N LEU A 10 -21.04 1.70 2.18
CA LEU A 10 -21.12 1.97 3.62
C LEU A 10 -20.13 1.12 4.43
N VAL A 11 -19.91 -0.16 4.06
CA VAL A 11 -18.94 -1.03 4.77
C VAL A 11 -17.51 -0.51 4.59
N ASN A 12 -17.13 -0.03 3.40
CA ASN A 12 -15.84 0.61 3.18
C ASN A 12 -15.67 1.90 3.99
N PHE A 13 -16.75 2.66 4.22
CA PHE A 13 -16.68 3.91 4.98
C PHE A 13 -16.48 3.70 6.50
N ILE A 14 -17.02 2.61 7.07
CA ILE A 14 -16.99 2.35 8.52
C ILE A 14 -15.58 1.99 9.04
N ASN A 15 -14.66 1.57 8.16
CA ASN A 15 -13.29 1.15 8.54
C ASN A 15 -12.16 2.07 8.02
N MET A 16 -12.46 3.31 7.62
CA MET A 16 -11.42 4.27 7.24
C MET A 16 -10.76 4.90 8.47
N LYS A 17 -9.43 4.80 8.56
CA LYS A 17 -8.62 5.55 9.52
C LYS A 17 -7.85 6.64 8.80
N THR A 18 -7.91 7.86 9.32
CA THR A 18 -7.19 9.02 8.78
C THR A 18 -5.94 9.29 9.61
N LEU A 19 -4.82 9.50 8.93
CA LEU A 19 -3.53 9.83 9.54
C LEU A 19 -3.06 11.16 8.94
N THR A 20 -2.76 12.14 9.77
CA THR A 20 -2.29 13.48 9.35
C THR A 20 -0.97 13.78 10.02
N PHE A 21 0.03 14.18 9.24
CA PHE A 21 1.35 14.56 9.71
C PHE A 21 1.90 15.65 8.80
N ASP A 22 2.70 16.55 9.36
CA ASP A 22 3.37 17.60 8.59
C ASP A 22 4.61 17.02 7.91
N ILE A 23 4.80 17.34 6.64
CA ILE A 23 6.00 17.02 5.88
C ILE A 23 6.77 18.32 5.57
N PRO A 24 8.10 18.26 5.44
CA PRO A 24 8.89 19.40 4.97
C PRO A 24 8.42 19.89 3.59
N GLU A 25 8.52 21.19 3.32
CA GLU A 25 8.01 21.82 2.09
C GLU A 25 8.77 21.36 0.82
N ASP A 26 10.02 20.91 0.98
CA ASP A 26 10.86 20.38 -0.08
C ASP A 26 10.56 18.92 -0.47
N VAL A 27 9.68 18.25 0.28
CA VAL A 27 9.33 16.85 0.05
C VAL A 27 8.09 16.73 -0.85
N ASP A 28 8.17 15.88 -1.86
CA ASP A 28 7.04 15.56 -2.73
C ASP A 28 6.03 14.67 -2.00
N GLU A 29 4.82 15.19 -1.79
CA GLU A 29 3.70 14.48 -1.17
C GLU A 29 3.36 13.16 -1.91
N SER A 30 3.54 13.13 -3.24
CA SER A 30 3.28 11.93 -4.04
C SER A 30 4.28 10.81 -3.75
N GLU A 31 5.56 11.14 -3.52
CA GLU A 31 6.57 10.16 -3.14
C GLU A 31 6.34 9.63 -1.72
N VAL A 32 5.91 10.49 -0.80
CA VAL A 32 5.52 10.07 0.56
C VAL A 32 4.35 9.09 0.51
N ARG A 33 3.30 9.44 -0.24
CA ARG A 33 2.11 8.58 -0.40
C ARG A 33 2.47 7.23 -1.02
N LEU A 34 3.34 7.25 -2.04
CA LEU A 34 3.82 6.03 -2.69
C LEU A 34 4.64 5.16 -1.73
N SER A 35 5.51 5.77 -0.93
CA SER A 35 6.31 5.06 0.08
C SER A 35 5.42 4.39 1.14
N VAL A 36 4.39 5.09 1.61
CA VAL A 36 3.39 4.52 2.53
C VAL A 36 2.62 3.36 1.90
N ALA A 37 2.23 3.48 0.63
CA ALA A 37 1.59 2.38 -0.10
C ALA A 37 2.46 1.12 -0.15
N TYR A 38 3.76 1.27 -0.41
CA TYR A 38 4.68 0.12 -0.44
C TYR A 38 4.82 -0.53 0.93
N VAL A 39 4.94 0.26 2.01
CA VAL A 39 5.01 -0.29 3.38
C VAL A 39 3.73 -1.06 3.74
N LEU A 40 2.56 -0.56 3.36
CA LEU A 40 1.28 -1.22 3.63
C LEU A 40 1.07 -2.46 2.75
N PHE A 41 1.56 -2.44 1.52
CA PHE A 41 1.55 -3.57 0.60
C PHE A 41 2.48 -4.70 1.09
N ASP A 42 3.71 -4.36 1.48
CA ASP A 42 4.72 -5.28 2.02
C ASP A 42 4.20 -6.01 3.28
N LYS A 43 3.50 -5.27 4.16
CA LYS A 43 2.85 -5.84 5.36
C LYS A 43 1.56 -6.62 5.07
N GLY A 44 1.14 -6.74 3.81
CA GLY A 44 -0.12 -7.39 3.42
C GLY A 44 -1.38 -6.69 3.91
N SER A 45 -1.28 -5.44 4.38
CA SER A 45 -2.43 -4.65 4.84
C SER A 45 -3.22 -4.01 3.69
N MET A 46 -2.59 -3.85 2.53
CA MET A 46 -3.24 -3.44 1.28
C MET A 46 -2.89 -4.44 0.18
N SER A 47 -3.87 -4.80 -0.65
CA SER A 47 -3.59 -5.50 -1.89
C SER A 47 -2.87 -4.58 -2.88
N SER A 48 -2.26 -5.16 -3.92
CA SER A 48 -1.61 -4.38 -4.99
C SER A 48 -2.56 -3.43 -5.73
N GLY A 49 -3.87 -3.70 -5.74
CA GLY A 49 -4.87 -2.81 -6.32
C GLY A 49 -5.18 -1.62 -5.41
N GLU A 50 -5.40 -1.87 -4.13
CA GLU A 50 -5.68 -0.85 -3.13
C GLU A 50 -4.47 0.06 -2.90
N ALA A 51 -3.27 -0.50 -2.82
CA ALA A 51 -2.03 0.26 -2.66
C ALA A 51 -1.77 1.18 -3.86
N ALA A 52 -2.02 0.70 -5.09
CA ALA A 52 -1.90 1.52 -6.30
C ALA A 52 -2.93 2.66 -6.32
N GLN A 53 -4.18 2.37 -5.90
CA GLN A 53 -5.21 3.39 -5.78
C GLN A 53 -4.86 4.43 -4.69
N PHE A 54 -4.33 3.99 -3.55
CA PHE A 54 -3.85 4.85 -2.48
C PHE A 54 -2.73 5.77 -2.96
N ALA A 55 -1.79 5.26 -3.74
CA ALA A 55 -0.68 6.02 -4.31
C ALA A 55 -1.05 6.87 -5.54
N GLY A 56 -2.26 6.74 -6.08
CA GLY A 56 -2.71 7.51 -7.25
C GLY A 56 -2.07 7.08 -8.58
N VAL A 57 -1.60 5.84 -8.69
CA VAL A 57 -0.87 5.31 -9.86
C VAL A 57 -1.58 4.09 -10.46
N SER A 58 -1.20 3.70 -11.68
CA SER A 58 -1.71 2.46 -12.25
C SER A 58 -1.14 1.24 -11.52
N LYS A 59 -1.95 0.19 -11.35
CA LYS A 59 -1.53 -1.08 -10.72
C LYS A 59 -0.28 -1.68 -11.38
N ARG A 60 -0.19 -1.60 -12.71
CA ARG A 60 0.97 -2.07 -13.47
C ARG A 60 2.23 -1.30 -13.05
N TRP A 61 2.15 0.03 -13.11
CA TRP A 61 3.27 0.90 -12.75
C TRP A 61 3.72 0.69 -11.30
N PHE A 62 2.77 0.52 -10.37
CA PHE A 62 3.05 0.22 -8.96
C PHE A 62 3.87 -1.06 -8.79
N LEU A 63 3.43 -2.16 -9.41
CA LEU A 63 4.13 -3.45 -9.32
C LEU A 63 5.50 -3.42 -10.00
N GLU A 64 5.63 -2.72 -11.13
CA GLU A 64 6.91 -2.53 -11.83
C GLU A 64 7.93 -1.78 -10.97
N ASN A 65 7.46 -0.85 -10.13
CA ASN A 65 8.32 -0.03 -9.29
C ASN A 65 8.48 -0.60 -7.86
N ALA A 66 7.68 -1.59 -7.43
CA ALA A 66 7.76 -2.17 -6.10
C ALA A 66 9.15 -2.68 -5.72
N ALA A 67 9.85 -3.30 -6.67
CA ALA A 67 11.21 -3.81 -6.46
C ALA A 67 12.23 -2.70 -6.11
N ARG A 68 11.99 -1.45 -6.53
CA ARG A 68 12.90 -0.32 -6.29
C ARG A 68 12.79 0.26 -4.88
N TYR A 69 11.67 0.03 -4.21
CA TYR A 69 11.39 0.59 -2.88
C TYR A 69 11.74 -0.38 -1.73
N GLY A 70 12.44 -1.48 -2.03
CA GLY A 70 12.92 -2.42 -1.02
C GLY A 70 11.83 -3.28 -0.37
N THR A 71 10.61 -3.28 -0.93
CA THR A 71 9.58 -4.26 -0.59
C THR A 71 10.05 -5.63 -1.05
N SER A 72 10.19 -6.54 -0.09
CA SER A 72 10.54 -7.91 -0.42
C SER A 72 9.31 -8.56 -1.04
N ILE A 73 9.29 -8.64 -2.37
CA ILE A 73 8.19 -9.30 -3.11
C ILE A 73 8.06 -10.78 -2.67
N PHE A 74 9.12 -11.33 -2.09
CA PHE A 74 9.14 -12.60 -1.39
C PHE A 74 9.38 -12.31 0.09
N GLY A 75 8.40 -12.56 0.96
CA GLY A 75 8.50 -12.27 2.40
C GLY A 75 9.51 -13.11 3.18
N GLU A 76 10.64 -13.48 2.59
CA GLU A 76 11.76 -14.11 3.30
C GLU A 76 12.59 -13.01 3.94
N SER A 77 12.51 -12.97 5.26
CA SER A 77 13.46 -12.23 6.07
C SER A 77 14.80 -12.95 6.07
N GLU A 78 15.90 -12.23 6.30
CA GLU A 78 17.24 -12.81 6.45
C GLU A 78 17.30 -13.92 7.53
N GLU A 79 16.32 -13.93 8.43
CA GLU A 79 16.14 -14.92 9.48
C GLU A 79 15.55 -16.25 8.96
N ASP A 80 14.73 -16.23 7.91
CA ASP A 80 14.18 -17.44 7.29
C ASP A 80 15.28 -18.26 6.57
N LEU A 81 16.22 -17.57 5.91
CA LEU A 81 17.36 -18.18 5.22
C LEU A 81 18.39 -18.84 6.14
N ARG A 82 18.37 -18.54 7.44
CA ARG A 82 19.31 -19.11 8.43
C ARG A 82 18.84 -20.44 9.03
N SER A 83 17.64 -20.89 8.68
CA SER A 83 17.03 -22.11 9.25
C SER A 83 17.18 -23.36 8.36
N ALA A 84 17.91 -23.25 7.24
CA ALA A 84 18.11 -24.33 6.27
C ALA A 84 19.48 -25.06 6.36
N ASP A 85 20.34 -24.70 7.34
CA ASP A 85 21.62 -25.40 7.63
C ASP A 85 21.62 -26.03 9.03
#